data_AF-A0AAJ7N580-F1
#
_entry.id   AF-A0AAJ7N580-F1
#
_cell.length_a   1.000
_cell.length_b   1.000
_cell.length_c   1.000
_cell.angle_alpha   90.00
_cell.angle_beta   90.00
_cell.angle_gamma   90.00
#
_symmetry.space_group_name_H-M   'P 1'
#
loop_
_entity.id
_entity.type
_entity.pdbx_description
1 polymer ?
#
loop_
_entity_poly.entity_id
_entity_poly.type
_entity_poly.pdbx_seq_one_letter_code
_entity_poly.pdbx_strand_id
1 'polypeptide(L)'
;MQCLLLILCIVRVIVTSETADEERVKGLVRDWAPLVWLAPGELFLPLGVPEFLDNMQSDDDYLRTRIDVEILLRNRSSFLYGRKPAGTVPVYAVIKNCAVPDASMDMINLKSTDRDERKSRRNGDETLISSRNALQIDDLGSSMILTNDLSGTVWKNDNKQNSEKPGDFEKKKKANRSRKLHFHVTYWMFYPFSEGKAVCVLDLGFFGSWPIPTVGGMCLGMLKEYGSHVGDWEHMSLYFKDANYPSAMYVSAHDAGAFYRYDPRSGTFIYESQETRKGIFQKPIFPERVFTAGGSHPILFSARGSHGLWTAPGKHKFVRLPRLYDESGFGTAWPTWKKMELLLKKENSILPGWMTFRGKWGNPKSNCHPLVRLGFNICEFVDGPTGIPMKQSNFRC
;
A
#
# COMPACT_ATOMS: atom_id res chain seq x y z
N MET A 1 40.04 30.89 13.89
CA MET A 1 40.49 29.72 13.10
C MET A 1 39.97 28.40 13.65
N GLN A 2 40.20 28.07 14.93
CA GLN A 2 39.79 26.77 15.51
C GLN A 2 38.27 26.51 15.54
N CYS A 3 37.44 27.51 15.89
CA CYS A 3 35.97 27.36 15.81
C CYS A 3 35.47 27.13 14.38
N LEU A 4 36.07 27.79 13.38
CA LEU A 4 35.66 27.63 11.98
C LEU A 4 35.94 26.21 11.47
N LEU A 5 37.11 25.66 11.83
CA LEU A 5 37.49 24.28 11.54
C LEU A 5 36.55 23.27 12.23
N LEU A 6 36.17 23.52 13.48
CA LEU A 6 35.24 22.68 14.23
C LEU A 6 33.84 22.69 13.61
N ILE A 7 33.32 23.86 13.24
CA ILE A 7 32.02 24.01 12.56
C ILE A 7 32.06 23.28 11.20
N LEU A 8 33.12 23.47 10.41
CA LEU A 8 33.28 22.78 9.13
C LEU A 8 33.33 21.25 9.29
N CYS A 9 34.00 20.75 10.32
CA CYS A 9 34.03 19.31 10.63
C CYS A 9 32.64 18.79 11.03
N ILE A 10 31.91 19.51 11.88
CA ILE A 10 30.55 19.12 12.30
C ILE A 10 29.60 19.12 11.10
N VAL A 11 29.61 20.17 10.27
CA VAL A 11 28.79 20.25 9.06
C VAL A 11 29.11 19.10 8.11
N ARG A 12 30.40 18.81 7.89
CA ARG A 12 30.80 17.66 7.06
C ARG A 12 30.27 16.34 7.62
N VAL A 13 30.40 16.10 8.92
CA VAL A 13 29.90 14.87 9.55
C VAL A 13 28.39 14.74 9.41
N ILE A 14 27.63 15.81 9.65
CA ILE A 14 26.16 15.83 9.50
C ILE A 14 25.77 15.50 8.06
N VAL A 15 26.36 16.20 7.08
CA VAL A 15 26.08 15.97 5.65
C VAL A 15 26.41 14.54 5.26
N THR A 16 27.54 13.98 5.71
CA THR A 16 27.91 12.58 5.42
C THR A 16 26.97 11.57 6.07
N SER A 17 26.41 11.88 7.25
CA SER A 17 25.45 11.00 7.90
C SER A 17 24.10 11.02 7.18
N GLU A 18 23.64 12.19 6.75
CA GLU A 18 22.37 12.33 6.03
C GLU A 18 22.41 11.65 4.65
N THR A 19 23.54 11.75 3.94
CA THR A 19 23.71 11.05 2.66
C THR A 19 23.76 9.53 2.84
N ALA A 20 24.41 9.04 3.90
CA ALA A 20 24.45 7.60 4.21
C ALA A 20 23.06 7.05 4.57
N ASP A 21 22.27 7.79 5.36
CA ASP A 21 20.90 7.41 5.69
C ASP A 21 20.01 7.41 4.44
N GLU A 22 20.16 8.41 3.56
CA GLU A 22 19.40 8.47 2.31
C GLU A 22 19.71 7.28 1.38
N GLU A 23 21.00 6.94 1.19
CA GLU A 23 21.37 5.78 0.38
C GLU A 23 20.88 4.46 0.98
N ARG A 24 20.88 4.34 2.32
CA ARG A 24 20.30 3.18 2.99
C ARG A 24 18.79 3.08 2.79
N VAL A 25 18.05 4.18 2.86
CA VAL A 25 16.61 4.21 2.57
C VAL A 25 16.36 3.80 1.12
N LYS A 26 17.11 4.35 0.16
CA LYS A 26 17.00 3.96 -1.25
C LYS A 26 17.30 2.48 -1.48
N GLY A 27 18.27 1.92 -0.76
CA GLY A 27 18.56 0.48 -0.76
C GLY A 27 17.35 -0.34 -0.30
N LEU A 28 16.83 -0.04 0.89
CA LEU A 28 15.65 -0.72 1.45
C LEU A 28 14.43 -0.63 0.52
N VAL A 29 14.19 0.52 -0.11
CA VAL A 29 13.09 0.70 -1.05
C VAL A 29 13.21 -0.20 -2.27
N ARG A 30 14.44 -0.44 -2.77
CA ARG A 30 14.67 -1.37 -3.88
C ARG A 30 14.56 -2.82 -3.44
N ASP A 31 15.16 -3.16 -2.31
CA ASP A 31 15.20 -4.53 -1.76
C ASP A 31 13.81 -5.04 -1.38
N TRP A 32 12.89 -4.14 -1.04
CA TRP A 32 11.51 -4.46 -0.64
C TRP A 32 10.47 -4.13 -1.71
N ALA A 33 10.88 -3.74 -2.91
CA ALA A 33 9.97 -3.46 -4.00
C ALA A 33 9.13 -4.72 -4.34
N PRO A 34 7.83 -4.60 -4.61
CA PRO A 34 6.98 -5.77 -4.84
C PRO A 34 7.32 -6.50 -6.14
N LEU A 35 7.11 -7.81 -6.15
CA LEU A 35 6.98 -8.58 -7.39
C LEU A 35 5.49 -8.61 -7.76
N VAL A 36 5.12 -7.98 -8.87
CA VAL A 36 3.73 -7.97 -9.35
C VAL A 36 3.58 -8.98 -10.47
N TRP A 37 2.61 -9.87 -10.39
CA TRP A 37 2.19 -10.71 -11.50
C TRP A 37 1.00 -10.07 -12.21
N LEU A 38 1.16 -9.77 -13.49
CA LEU A 38 0.02 -9.41 -14.34
C LEU A 38 -0.76 -10.69 -14.66
N ALA A 39 -2.08 -10.61 -14.66
CA ALA A 39 -2.94 -11.76 -14.92
C ALA A 39 -2.61 -12.45 -16.27
N PRO A 40 -2.82 -13.78 -16.37
CA PRO A 40 -2.67 -14.49 -17.63
C PRO A 40 -3.59 -13.89 -18.72
N GLY A 41 -3.01 -13.61 -19.89
CA GLY A 41 -3.74 -13.02 -21.01
C GLY A 41 -4.09 -11.53 -20.84
N GLU A 42 -3.46 -10.82 -19.89
CA GLU A 42 -3.58 -9.36 -19.79
C GLU A 42 -3.20 -8.68 -21.11
N LEU A 43 -4.10 -7.84 -21.62
CA LEU A 43 -3.91 -7.10 -22.87
C LEU A 43 -3.40 -5.68 -22.63
N PHE A 44 -3.84 -5.03 -21.54
CA PHE A 44 -3.53 -3.66 -21.21
C PHE A 44 -2.39 -3.63 -20.19
N LEU A 45 -1.17 -3.60 -20.71
CA LEU A 45 0.04 -3.64 -19.90
C LEU A 45 0.34 -2.26 -19.28
N PRO A 46 1.21 -2.17 -18.25
CA PRO A 46 1.58 -0.88 -17.69
C PRO A 46 2.46 -0.06 -18.66
N LEU A 47 2.59 1.24 -18.37
CA LEU A 47 3.39 2.18 -19.16
C LEU A 47 4.06 3.24 -18.26
N GLY A 48 5.15 3.84 -18.74
CA GLY A 48 5.72 5.02 -18.09
C GLY A 48 4.82 6.24 -18.29
N VAL A 49 4.71 7.05 -17.25
CA VAL A 49 3.93 8.30 -17.26
C VAL A 49 4.41 9.29 -18.34
N PRO A 50 5.71 9.53 -18.58
CA PRO A 50 6.11 10.43 -19.66
C PRO A 50 5.60 10.01 -21.03
N GLU A 51 5.76 8.72 -21.38
CA GLU A 51 5.28 8.17 -22.66
C GLU A 51 3.75 8.24 -22.77
N PHE A 52 3.03 8.03 -21.65
CA PHE A 52 1.59 8.27 -21.61
C PHE A 52 1.25 9.73 -21.92
N LEU A 53 1.89 10.67 -21.21
CA LEU A 53 1.60 12.11 -21.32
C LEU A 53 1.92 12.70 -22.70
N ASP A 54 2.87 12.14 -23.45
CA ASP A 54 3.13 12.54 -24.85
C ASP A 54 1.86 12.41 -25.72
N ASN A 55 0.98 11.46 -25.38
CA ASN A 55 -0.28 11.17 -26.09
C ASN A 55 -1.49 11.90 -25.48
N MET A 56 -1.30 12.70 -24.43
CA MET A 56 -2.37 13.40 -23.73
C MET A 56 -2.31 14.91 -23.99
N GLN A 57 -3.46 15.55 -23.82
CA GLN A 57 -3.61 17.00 -23.76
C GLN A 57 -4.39 17.38 -22.49
N SER A 58 -3.98 18.47 -21.85
CA SER A 58 -4.75 19.04 -20.74
C SER A 58 -5.99 19.73 -21.30
N ASP A 59 -7.15 19.41 -20.75
CA ASP A 59 -8.43 20.01 -21.10
C ASP A 59 -9.30 20.10 -19.84
N ASP A 60 -9.57 21.32 -19.38
CA ASP A 60 -10.14 21.60 -18.06
C ASP A 60 -9.39 20.86 -16.93
N ASP A 61 -10.12 20.03 -16.17
CA ASP A 61 -9.61 19.17 -15.10
C ASP A 61 -9.18 17.78 -15.59
N TYR A 62 -9.15 17.51 -16.90
CA TYR A 62 -8.88 16.20 -17.48
C TYR A 62 -7.58 16.15 -18.29
N LEU A 63 -6.89 15.01 -18.24
CA LEU A 63 -5.88 14.64 -19.23
C LEU A 63 -6.56 13.81 -20.30
N ARG A 64 -6.94 14.44 -21.42
CA ARG A 64 -7.66 13.76 -22.51
C ARG A 64 -6.69 13.20 -23.54
N THR A 65 -7.02 12.06 -24.11
CA THR A 65 -6.27 11.52 -25.25
C THR A 65 -6.34 12.49 -26.43
N ARG A 66 -5.21 12.67 -27.15
CA ARG A 66 -5.17 13.47 -28.39
C ARG A 66 -5.97 12.83 -29.54
N ILE A 67 -6.12 11.51 -29.50
CA ILE A 67 -6.87 10.70 -30.46
C ILE A 67 -8.06 10.09 -29.72
N ASP A 68 -9.18 9.90 -30.41
CA ASP A 68 -10.35 9.25 -29.84
C ASP A 68 -10.02 7.86 -29.27
N VAL A 69 -10.60 7.55 -28.10
CA VAL A 69 -10.29 6.33 -27.34
C VAL A 69 -10.70 5.09 -28.12
N GLU A 70 -11.82 5.10 -28.83
CA GLU A 70 -12.29 3.95 -29.60
C GLU A 70 -11.35 3.64 -30.78
N ILE A 71 -10.80 4.69 -31.41
CA ILE A 71 -9.77 4.54 -32.47
C ILE A 71 -8.50 3.91 -31.87
N LEU A 72 -8.05 4.39 -30.71
CA LEU A 72 -6.88 3.84 -30.03
C LEU A 72 -7.08 2.38 -29.62
N LEU A 73 -8.28 2.00 -29.15
CA LEU A 73 -8.60 0.63 -28.77
C LEU A 73 -8.63 -0.33 -29.97
N ARG A 74 -9.05 0.13 -31.16
CA ARG A 74 -8.98 -0.67 -32.40
C ARG A 74 -7.55 -0.95 -32.85
N ASN A 75 -6.61 -0.08 -32.49
CA ASN A 75 -5.19 -0.23 -32.83
C ASN A 75 -4.40 -0.88 -31.68
N ARG A 76 -4.09 -2.18 -31.79
CA ARG A 76 -3.32 -2.94 -30.79
C ARG A 76 -1.90 -2.41 -30.54
N SER A 77 -1.37 -1.57 -31.44
CA SER A 77 -0.07 -0.92 -31.28
C SER A 77 -0.15 0.45 -30.57
N SER A 78 -1.36 0.89 -30.18
CA SER A 78 -1.53 2.15 -29.47
C SER A 78 -0.95 2.09 -28.05
N PHE A 79 -0.66 3.26 -27.48
CA PHE A 79 -0.11 3.37 -26.13
C PHE A 79 -1.05 2.82 -25.05
N LEU A 80 -2.36 2.67 -25.33
CA LEU A 80 -3.33 2.11 -24.38
C LEU A 80 -2.99 0.67 -23.97
N TYR A 81 -2.33 -0.08 -24.86
CA TYR A 81 -1.92 -1.47 -24.61
C TYR A 81 -0.61 -1.61 -23.81
N GLY A 82 0.06 -0.49 -23.53
CA GLY A 82 1.25 -0.44 -22.68
C GLY A 82 2.45 -1.22 -23.23
N ARG A 83 3.35 -1.64 -22.33
CA ARG A 83 4.56 -2.39 -22.67
C ARG A 83 4.77 -3.55 -21.72
N LYS A 84 5.39 -4.64 -22.21
CA LYS A 84 5.86 -5.74 -21.35
C LYS A 84 6.80 -5.16 -20.28
N PRO A 85 6.54 -5.34 -18.98
CA PRO A 85 7.09 -4.43 -17.97
C PRO A 85 8.51 -4.74 -17.51
N ALA A 86 8.96 -6.00 -17.63
CA ALA A 86 10.21 -6.46 -17.03
C ALA A 86 11.45 -5.71 -17.57
N GLY A 87 11.92 -4.70 -16.82
CA GLY A 87 13.10 -3.89 -17.14
C GLY A 87 12.85 -2.70 -18.06
N THR A 88 11.62 -2.46 -18.48
CA THR A 88 11.25 -1.46 -19.51
C THR A 88 10.27 -0.42 -19.01
N VAL A 89 9.39 -0.77 -18.06
CA VAL A 89 8.38 0.14 -17.51
C VAL A 89 8.74 0.50 -16.07
N PRO A 90 8.86 1.80 -15.72
CA PRO A 90 9.19 2.22 -14.37
C PRO A 90 8.00 2.06 -13.41
N VAL A 91 8.31 1.70 -12.16
CA VAL A 91 7.44 1.95 -11.01
C VAL A 91 7.90 3.20 -10.28
N TYR A 92 6.96 4.02 -9.81
CA TYR A 92 7.28 5.26 -9.11
C TYR A 92 7.20 5.05 -7.60
N ALA A 93 8.35 5.02 -6.93
CA ALA A 93 8.43 4.81 -5.49
C ALA A 93 8.55 6.15 -4.77
N VAL A 94 7.47 6.54 -4.10
CA VAL A 94 7.34 7.82 -3.40
C VAL A 94 7.73 7.62 -1.95
N ILE A 95 8.85 8.21 -1.54
CA ILE A 95 9.42 8.07 -0.21
C ILE A 95 9.02 9.28 0.63
N LYS A 96 8.44 9.02 1.81
CA LYS A 96 8.14 10.05 2.80
C LYS A 96 8.78 9.67 4.13
N ASN A 97 9.77 10.47 4.54
CA ASN A 97 10.43 10.32 5.83
C ASN A 97 9.50 10.78 6.95
N CYS A 98 9.48 10.04 8.04
CA CYS A 98 8.82 10.45 9.26
C CYS A 98 9.83 11.20 10.14
N ALA A 99 9.51 12.44 10.50
CA ALA A 99 10.34 13.18 11.44
C ALA A 99 10.23 12.51 12.81
N VAL A 100 11.37 12.22 13.43
CA VAL A 100 11.41 11.92 14.86
C VAL A 100 11.25 13.27 15.57
N PRO A 101 10.26 13.46 16.45
CA PRO A 101 10.21 14.67 17.28
C PRO A 101 11.52 14.78 18.03
N ASP A 102 12.24 15.87 17.80
CA ASP A 102 13.51 16.09 18.46
C ASP A 102 13.21 16.32 19.94
N ALA A 103 13.59 15.38 20.80
CA ALA A 103 13.37 15.43 22.25
C ALA A 103 14.15 16.57 22.95
N SER A 104 14.63 17.54 22.18
CA SER A 104 15.36 18.73 22.62
C SER A 104 14.46 19.98 22.72
N MET A 105 13.24 19.98 22.17
CA MET A 105 12.32 21.13 22.22
C MET A 105 11.30 21.08 23.37
N ASP A 106 11.16 19.96 24.09
CA ASP A 106 10.20 19.83 25.20
C ASP A 106 10.72 20.34 26.55
N MET A 107 11.97 20.82 26.63
CA MET A 107 12.54 21.38 27.87
C MET A 107 12.50 22.91 27.97
N ILE A 108 11.98 23.62 26.95
CA ILE A 108 11.91 25.09 26.96
C ILE A 108 10.51 25.61 27.32
N ASN A 109 9.44 24.81 27.18
CA ASN A 109 8.07 25.25 27.47
C ASN A 109 7.54 24.90 28.88
N LEU A 110 8.39 24.40 29.79
CA LEU A 110 8.00 24.08 31.17
C LEU A 110 8.49 25.10 32.21
N LYS A 111 8.63 26.38 31.85
CA LYS A 111 9.00 27.46 32.81
C LYS A 111 8.25 28.79 32.68
N SER A 112 7.17 28.88 31.91
CA SER A 112 6.36 30.10 31.87
C SER A 112 4.88 29.77 31.79
N THR A 113 4.27 29.50 32.95
CA THR A 113 2.85 29.77 33.28
C THR A 113 2.56 29.20 34.67
N ASP A 114 3.10 29.85 35.70
CA ASP A 114 2.46 29.85 37.02
C ASP A 114 2.36 31.31 37.47
N ARG A 115 1.20 31.91 37.18
CA ARG A 115 0.54 32.93 37.99
C ARG A 115 -0.79 33.30 37.34
N ASP A 116 -1.79 33.34 38.21
CA ASP A 116 -3.16 33.83 38.03
C ASP A 116 -4.15 32.89 37.33
N GLU A 117 -4.86 32.09 38.14
CA GLU A 117 -6.22 32.47 38.60
C GLU A 117 -6.79 31.43 39.58
N ARG A 118 -6.89 31.82 40.86
CA ARG A 118 -7.81 31.23 41.84
C ARG A 118 -8.98 32.18 42.02
N LYS A 119 -10.19 31.81 41.56
CA LYS A 119 -11.43 31.85 42.35
C LYS A 119 -12.70 31.50 41.55
N SER A 120 -13.61 30.81 42.25
CA SER A 120 -15.06 30.74 42.04
C SER A 120 -15.54 29.76 40.95
N ARG A 121 -16.47 28.80 41.15
CA ARG A 121 -17.55 28.65 42.13
C ARG A 121 -17.89 27.17 42.39
N ARG A 122 -18.40 26.91 43.59
CA ARG A 122 -19.08 25.69 44.05
C ARG A 122 -20.54 25.63 43.57
N ASN A 123 -21.01 24.39 43.43
CA ASN A 123 -22.35 23.79 43.64
C ASN A 123 -22.55 22.77 42.49
N GLY A 124 -22.68 21.47 42.67
CA GLY A 124 -23.29 20.68 43.74
C GLY A 124 -24.51 20.00 43.13
N ASP A 125 -24.45 18.69 42.84
CA ASP A 125 -25.43 17.71 43.31
C ASP A 125 -24.98 16.26 43.02
N GLU A 126 -25.42 15.37 43.89
CA GLU A 126 -25.13 13.93 43.96
C GLU A 126 -25.92 13.11 42.93
N THR A 127 -25.41 11.93 42.56
CA THR A 127 -26.13 10.65 42.78
C THR A 127 -25.24 9.44 42.46
N LEU A 128 -25.11 8.58 43.47
CA LEU A 128 -24.58 7.21 43.47
C LEU A 128 -25.47 6.26 42.66
N ILE A 129 -24.88 5.29 41.93
CA ILE A 129 -25.19 3.85 42.09
C ILE A 129 -23.90 3.04 41.88
N SER A 130 -23.52 2.32 42.94
CA SER A 130 -22.51 1.27 43.00
C SER A 130 -23.17 -0.08 42.76
N SER A 131 -22.49 -1.00 42.09
CA SER A 131 -22.73 -2.44 42.25
C SER A 131 -21.44 -3.21 42.01
N ARG A 132 -20.77 -3.54 43.12
CA ARG A 132 -19.84 -4.66 43.25
C ARG A 132 -20.65 -5.95 43.33
N ASN A 133 -20.13 -7.04 42.76
CA ASN A 133 -20.28 -8.37 43.35
C ASN A 133 -19.00 -9.17 43.08
N ALA A 134 -18.38 -9.62 44.16
CA ALA A 134 -17.38 -10.67 44.21
C ALA A 134 -17.85 -11.63 45.30
N LEU A 135 -17.86 -12.95 45.03
CA LEU A 135 -17.82 -14.00 46.06
C LEU A 135 -17.17 -15.26 45.47
N GLN A 136 -16.12 -15.67 46.18
CA GLN A 136 -15.46 -16.99 46.32
C GLN A 136 -16.47 -18.11 46.66
N ILE A 137 -16.20 -19.42 46.69
CA ILE A 137 -15.11 -20.40 46.53
C ILE A 137 -15.86 -21.75 46.41
N ASP A 138 -15.31 -22.78 45.76
CA ASP A 138 -15.26 -24.15 46.32
C ASP A 138 -14.41 -25.07 45.43
N ASP A 139 -13.51 -25.76 46.11
CA ASP A 139 -12.52 -26.74 45.69
C ASP A 139 -13.10 -28.15 45.88
N LEU A 140 -12.84 -29.08 44.95
CA LEU A 140 -12.83 -30.53 45.23
C LEU A 140 -12.41 -31.35 44.01
N GLY A 141 -11.30 -32.10 44.16
CA GLY A 141 -11.28 -33.50 43.73
C GLY A 141 -10.39 -33.91 42.55
N SER A 142 -9.09 -34.01 42.81
CA SER A 142 -8.16 -35.09 42.45
C SER A 142 -8.62 -36.25 41.54
N SER A 143 -7.85 -36.57 40.49
CA SER A 143 -7.50 -37.97 40.14
C SER A 143 -6.37 -38.10 39.09
N MET A 144 -5.29 -38.75 39.54
CA MET A 144 -4.43 -39.72 38.84
C MET A 144 -3.44 -39.30 37.72
N ILE A 145 -2.22 -39.09 38.20
CA ILE A 145 -0.94 -39.72 37.79
C ILE A 145 -1.05 -40.89 36.80
N LEU A 146 -0.25 -40.83 35.72
CA LEU A 146 0.48 -41.98 35.19
C LEU A 146 1.85 -41.50 34.68
N THR A 147 2.87 -41.85 35.46
CA THR A 147 4.29 -41.84 35.10
C THR A 147 4.60 -43.00 34.16
N ASN A 148 5.53 -42.80 33.23
CA ASN A 148 6.49 -43.84 32.85
C ASN A 148 7.82 -43.20 32.45
N ASP A 149 8.81 -43.49 33.29
CA ASP A 149 10.24 -43.24 33.15
C ASP A 149 10.88 -44.43 32.40
N LEU A 150 11.89 -44.17 31.57
CA LEU A 150 13.20 -44.86 31.53
C LEU A 150 13.99 -44.45 30.26
N SER A 151 15.11 -43.75 30.48
CA SER A 151 16.51 -44.19 30.30
C SER A 151 17.00 -44.12 28.84
N GLY A 152 18.10 -43.48 28.46
CA GLY A 152 19.25 -42.93 29.17
C GLY A 152 20.48 -43.19 28.30
N THR A 153 21.25 -42.16 27.92
CA THR A 153 22.71 -42.28 27.76
C THR A 153 23.38 -40.90 27.67
N VAL A 154 24.20 -40.68 28.69
CA VAL A 154 25.14 -39.58 28.90
C VAL A 154 26.43 -39.89 28.16
N TRP A 155 27.05 -38.90 27.52
CA TRP A 155 28.50 -38.85 27.33
C TRP A 155 29.02 -37.53 27.91
N LYS A 156 29.75 -37.66 29.02
CA LYS A 156 30.60 -36.62 29.62
C LYS A 156 31.94 -36.59 28.88
N ASN A 157 32.52 -35.40 28.75
CA ASN A 157 33.97 -35.23 28.81
C ASN A 157 34.26 -33.98 29.66
N ASP A 158 35.02 -34.19 30.74
CA ASP A 158 35.48 -33.21 31.70
C ASP A 158 36.95 -32.82 31.47
N ASN A 159 37.32 -31.68 32.07
CA ASN A 159 38.64 -31.11 32.35
C ASN A 159 39.21 -30.15 31.29
N LYS A 160 39.70 -28.95 31.63
CA LYS A 160 40.28 -28.48 32.90
C LYS A 160 40.24 -26.94 32.97
N GLN A 161 39.96 -26.41 34.16
CA GLN A 161 40.09 -24.99 34.52
C GLN A 161 41.55 -24.53 34.43
N ASN A 162 41.75 -23.30 33.95
CA ASN A 162 42.77 -22.39 34.47
C ASN A 162 42.18 -21.00 34.57
N SER A 163 42.29 -20.44 35.77
CA SER A 163 41.77 -19.16 36.21
C SER A 163 42.73 -18.02 35.88
N GLU A 164 42.27 -17.01 35.15
CA GLU A 164 42.85 -15.66 35.17
C GLU A 164 41.72 -14.61 35.21
N LYS A 165 41.93 -13.58 36.04
CA LYS A 165 40.96 -12.54 36.43
C LYS A 165 40.92 -11.38 35.41
N PRO A 166 39.90 -10.49 35.50
CA PRO A 166 39.29 -9.83 34.36
C PRO A 166 39.95 -8.49 34.01
N GLY A 167 40.21 -8.28 32.73
CA GLY A 167 40.73 -7.02 32.20
C GLY A 167 40.22 -6.77 30.78
N ASP A 168 39.43 -5.70 30.64
CA ASP A 168 39.40 -4.85 29.45
C ASP A 168 38.80 -5.40 28.13
N PHE A 169 37.61 -6.04 28.20
CA PHE A 169 36.80 -6.37 27.01
C PHE A 169 35.47 -5.60 26.90
N GLU A 170 35.24 -4.60 27.74
CA GLU A 170 34.01 -3.77 27.74
C GLU A 170 34.14 -2.47 26.91
N LYS A 171 35.25 -2.24 26.21
CA LYS A 171 35.48 -1.00 25.42
C LYS A 171 35.52 -1.20 23.90
N LYS A 172 34.77 -2.14 23.34
CA LYS A 172 34.58 -2.23 21.86
C LYS A 172 33.15 -2.59 21.42
N LYS A 173 32.13 -2.14 22.17
CA LYS A 173 30.71 -2.20 21.76
C LYS A 173 30.01 -0.84 21.64
N LYS A 174 30.74 0.24 21.37
CA LYS A 174 30.18 1.39 20.63
C LYS A 174 30.32 1.13 19.13
N ALA A 175 29.72 0.02 18.68
CA ALA A 175 29.42 -0.15 17.28
C ALA A 175 28.46 0.97 16.89
N ASN A 176 28.85 1.71 15.86
CA ASN A 176 28.09 2.73 15.14
C ASN A 176 26.58 2.57 15.35
N ARG A 177 25.97 3.40 16.21
CA ARG A 177 24.52 3.35 16.47
C ARG A 177 23.85 3.91 15.22
N SER A 178 23.68 3.03 14.23
CA SER A 178 22.99 3.30 12.98
C SER A 178 21.69 4.02 13.31
N ARG A 179 21.51 5.23 12.75
CA ARG A 179 20.32 6.03 13.01
C ARG A 179 19.11 5.18 12.67
N LYS A 180 18.14 5.20 13.57
CA LYS A 180 16.88 4.49 13.38
C LYS A 180 16.14 5.13 12.21
N LEU A 181 15.85 4.34 11.17
CA LEU A 181 15.14 4.83 10.00
C LEU A 181 13.64 4.72 10.23
N HIS A 182 12.94 5.80 9.95
CA HIS A 182 11.49 5.85 10.07
C HIS A 182 10.92 6.55 8.83
N PHE A 183 10.28 5.79 7.96
CA PHE A 183 9.72 6.29 6.71
C PHE A 183 8.64 5.35 6.19
N HIS A 184 7.83 5.82 5.26
CA HIS A 184 7.06 4.94 4.39
C HIS A 184 7.38 5.22 2.93
N VAL A 185 7.16 4.20 2.12
CA VAL A 185 7.24 4.28 0.67
C VAL A 185 5.93 3.80 0.08
N THR A 186 5.45 4.49 -0.95
CA THR A 186 4.33 4.05 -1.79
C THR A 186 4.84 3.78 -3.19
N TYR A 187 4.63 2.57 -3.68
CA TYR A 187 4.94 2.17 -5.04
C TYR A 187 3.69 2.37 -5.89
N TRP A 188 3.78 3.26 -6.87
CA TRP A 188 2.71 3.54 -7.82
C TRP A 188 2.96 2.81 -9.14
N MET A 189 1.96 2.05 -9.55
CA MET A 189 1.90 1.35 -10.83
C MET A 189 0.90 2.08 -11.72
N PHE A 190 1.31 2.40 -12.94
CA PHE A 190 0.49 3.14 -13.88
C PHE A 190 0.10 2.26 -15.07
N TYR A 191 -1.18 2.28 -15.41
CA TYR A 191 -1.73 1.62 -16.58
C TYR A 191 -2.39 2.65 -17.49
N PRO A 192 -2.11 2.67 -18.81
CA PRO A 192 -2.72 3.61 -19.74
C PRO A 192 -4.24 3.46 -19.90
N PHE A 193 -4.75 2.27 -19.67
CA PHE A 193 -6.16 1.94 -19.86
C PHE A 193 -6.56 0.84 -18.91
N SER A 194 -7.64 1.03 -18.17
CA SER A 194 -8.31 -0.02 -17.40
C SER A 194 -9.55 -0.46 -18.18
N GLU A 195 -9.61 -1.74 -18.51
CA GLU A 195 -10.79 -2.36 -19.08
C GLU A 195 -11.84 -2.57 -17.99
N GLY A 196 -13.08 -2.19 -18.30
CA GLY A 196 -14.22 -2.36 -17.42
C GLY A 196 -14.59 -3.83 -17.25
N LYS A 197 -15.82 -4.06 -16.81
CA LYS A 197 -16.37 -5.41 -16.66
C LYS A 197 -17.48 -5.65 -17.67
N ALA A 198 -17.43 -6.80 -18.34
CA ALA A 198 -18.50 -7.24 -19.21
C ALA A 198 -19.76 -7.58 -18.39
N VAL A 199 -20.85 -6.90 -18.70
CA VAL A 199 -22.18 -7.11 -18.13
C VAL A 199 -23.10 -7.59 -19.24
N CYS A 200 -23.94 -8.59 -18.93
CA CYS A 200 -24.98 -9.02 -19.86
C CYS A 200 -26.05 -7.96 -19.98
N VAL A 201 -26.33 -7.51 -21.19
CA VAL A 201 -27.34 -6.50 -21.48
C VAL A 201 -28.32 -6.97 -22.53
N LEU A 202 -29.56 -6.51 -22.39
CA LEU A 202 -30.60 -6.64 -23.40
C LEU A 202 -30.81 -5.27 -24.04
N ASP A 203 -30.63 -5.20 -25.36
CA ASP A 203 -30.94 -3.97 -26.11
C ASP A 203 -32.45 -3.88 -26.36
N LEU A 204 -33.10 -2.89 -25.75
CA LEU A 204 -34.52 -2.63 -25.89
C LEU A 204 -34.81 -1.51 -26.91
N GLY A 205 -33.86 -1.23 -27.81
CA GLY A 205 -33.99 -0.23 -28.86
C GLY A 205 -34.09 1.17 -28.28
N PHE A 206 -35.27 1.80 -28.36
CA PHE A 206 -35.50 3.16 -27.86
C PHE A 206 -35.18 3.33 -26.36
N PHE A 207 -35.30 2.26 -25.57
CA PHE A 207 -34.99 2.29 -24.13
C PHE A 207 -33.51 2.04 -23.80
N GLY A 208 -32.68 1.79 -24.82
CA GLY A 208 -31.26 1.51 -24.69
C GLY A 208 -30.95 0.13 -24.13
N SER A 209 -29.66 -0.11 -23.85
CA SER A 209 -29.16 -1.38 -23.32
C SER A 209 -29.36 -1.49 -21.81
N TRP A 210 -30.14 -2.49 -21.38
CA TRP A 210 -30.47 -2.74 -19.98
C TRP A 210 -29.69 -3.92 -19.40
N PRO A 211 -29.02 -3.78 -18.24
CA PRO A 211 -28.32 -4.88 -17.61
C PRO A 211 -29.29 -5.95 -17.12
N ILE A 212 -29.08 -7.19 -17.53
CA ILE A 212 -29.89 -8.36 -17.15
C ILE A 212 -29.00 -9.43 -16.49
N PRO A 213 -29.53 -10.20 -15.52
CA PRO A 213 -28.79 -11.30 -14.95
C PRO A 213 -28.58 -12.42 -15.98
N THR A 214 -27.46 -13.13 -15.90
CA THR A 214 -27.25 -14.35 -16.68
C THR A 214 -28.13 -15.48 -16.13
N VAL A 215 -28.71 -16.28 -17.03
CA VAL A 215 -29.57 -17.43 -16.69
C VAL A 215 -28.81 -18.70 -17.06
N GLY A 216 -28.51 -19.55 -16.06
CA GLY A 216 -27.70 -20.75 -16.27
C GLY A 216 -26.28 -20.49 -16.77
N GLY A 217 -25.73 -19.30 -16.50
CA GLY A 217 -24.41 -18.87 -17.00
C GLY A 217 -24.41 -18.34 -18.44
N MET A 218 -25.55 -18.35 -19.13
CA MET A 218 -25.69 -17.79 -20.47
C MET A 218 -26.26 -16.37 -20.43
N CYS A 219 -25.77 -15.51 -21.32
CA CYS A 219 -26.30 -14.16 -21.51
C CYS A 219 -27.41 -14.17 -22.56
N LEU A 220 -28.64 -13.81 -22.17
CA LEU A 220 -29.80 -13.70 -23.07
C LEU A 220 -29.83 -12.31 -23.73
N GLY A 221 -28.77 -11.99 -24.48
CA GLY A 221 -28.57 -10.68 -25.08
C GLY A 221 -27.14 -10.53 -25.58
N MET A 222 -26.52 -9.39 -25.32
CA MET A 222 -25.12 -9.11 -25.67
C MET A 222 -24.30 -8.84 -24.42
N LEU A 223 -23.02 -9.22 -24.45
CA LEU A 223 -22.07 -8.77 -23.42
C LEU A 223 -21.57 -7.38 -23.81
N LYS A 224 -21.73 -6.42 -22.90
CA LYS A 224 -21.23 -5.06 -23.07
C LYS A 224 -20.34 -4.68 -21.89
N GLU A 225 -19.19 -4.08 -22.17
CA GLU A 225 -18.25 -3.62 -21.17
C GLU A 225 -18.69 -2.29 -20.57
N TYR A 226 -18.59 -2.19 -19.24
CA TYR A 226 -18.90 -0.98 -18.51
C TYR A 226 -17.81 -0.65 -17.50
N GLY A 227 -17.55 0.64 -17.33
CA GLY A 227 -16.58 1.14 -16.37
C GLY A 227 -15.14 1.18 -16.87
N SER A 228 -14.93 1.13 -18.18
CA SER A 228 -13.60 1.32 -18.77
C SER A 228 -13.13 2.77 -18.58
N HIS A 229 -11.85 3.00 -18.40
CA HIS A 229 -11.31 4.37 -18.36
C HIS A 229 -9.86 4.44 -18.82
N VAL A 230 -9.50 5.58 -19.39
CA VAL A 230 -8.11 5.92 -19.71
C VAL A 230 -7.40 6.32 -18.43
N GLY A 231 -6.15 5.89 -18.28
CA GLY A 231 -5.33 6.10 -17.09
C GLY A 231 -5.81 5.29 -15.90
N ASP A 232 -4.91 4.61 -15.22
CA ASP A 232 -5.20 3.94 -13.98
C ASP A 232 -4.00 3.94 -13.03
N TRP A 233 -4.30 4.12 -11.73
CA TRP A 233 -3.32 4.23 -10.67
C TRP A 233 -3.57 3.20 -9.61
N GLU A 234 -2.73 2.17 -9.60
CA GLU A 234 -2.69 1.16 -8.55
C GLU A 234 -1.49 1.38 -7.64
N HIS A 235 -1.61 1.01 -6.37
CA HIS A 235 -0.52 1.22 -5.42
C HIS A 235 -0.49 0.25 -4.25
N MET A 236 0.72 0.09 -3.72
CA MET A 236 0.97 -0.51 -2.42
C MET A 236 1.96 0.33 -1.63
N SER A 237 1.88 0.26 -0.30
CA SER A 237 2.74 1.01 0.59
C SER A 237 3.42 0.09 1.59
N LEU A 238 4.67 0.41 1.93
CA LEU A 238 5.43 -0.22 3.00
C LEU A 238 5.83 0.82 4.05
N TYR A 239 5.76 0.44 5.31
CA TYR A 239 6.10 1.28 6.45
C TYR A 239 7.28 0.70 7.23
N PHE A 240 8.37 1.45 7.30
CA PHE A 240 9.60 1.08 7.97
C PHE A 240 9.72 1.83 9.29
N LYS A 241 9.93 1.09 10.39
CA LYS A 241 10.09 1.64 11.73
C LYS A 241 11.28 0.97 12.42
N ASP A 242 12.37 1.72 12.52
CA ASP A 242 13.60 1.36 13.25
C ASP A 242 14.29 0.04 12.81
N ALA A 243 13.91 -0.53 11.67
CA ALA A 243 14.36 -1.83 11.19
C ALA A 243 14.71 -1.81 9.68
N ASN A 244 15.49 -2.82 9.26
CA ASN A 244 15.84 -3.05 7.84
C ASN A 244 14.76 -3.87 7.08
N TYR A 245 13.58 -4.02 7.68
CA TYR A 245 12.41 -4.65 7.09
C TYR A 245 11.19 -3.79 7.41
N PRO A 246 10.15 -3.81 6.55
CA PRO A 246 8.92 -3.09 6.81
C PRO A 246 8.20 -3.72 7.99
N SER A 247 7.62 -2.88 8.84
CA SER A 247 6.75 -3.30 9.93
C SER A 247 5.32 -3.58 9.45
N ALA A 248 4.86 -2.82 8.45
CA ALA A 248 3.51 -2.94 7.90
C ALA A 248 3.49 -2.73 6.38
N MET A 249 2.47 -3.29 5.75
CA MET A 249 2.16 -3.19 4.34
C MET A 249 0.69 -2.82 4.15
N TYR A 250 0.41 -1.97 3.17
CA TYR A 250 -0.93 -1.69 2.68
C TYR A 250 -1.00 -2.01 1.19
N VAL A 251 -2.07 -2.66 0.74
CA VAL A 251 -2.35 -2.94 -0.67
C VAL A 251 -3.71 -2.36 -1.03
N SER A 252 -3.77 -1.57 -2.10
CA SER A 252 -5.02 -1.00 -2.63
C SER A 252 -5.62 -1.94 -3.66
N ALA A 253 -6.89 -2.32 -3.51
CA ALA A 253 -7.64 -3.09 -4.49
C ALA A 253 -8.94 -2.33 -4.81
N HIS A 254 -8.92 -1.51 -5.88
CA HIS A 254 -10.04 -0.65 -6.25
C HIS A 254 -10.48 0.32 -5.12
N ASP A 255 -11.74 0.18 -4.68
CA ASP A 255 -12.36 0.96 -3.59
C ASP A 255 -12.19 0.30 -2.21
N ALA A 256 -11.34 -0.73 -2.12
CA ALA A 256 -10.96 -1.40 -0.89
C ALA A 256 -9.44 -1.48 -0.74
N GLY A 257 -8.98 -1.84 0.45
CA GLY A 257 -7.57 -2.11 0.71
C GLY A 257 -7.38 -3.01 1.92
N ALA A 258 -6.18 -3.52 2.10
CA ALA A 258 -5.85 -4.40 3.22
C ALA A 258 -4.51 -4.03 3.85
N PHE A 259 -4.49 -4.05 5.17
CA PHE A 259 -3.32 -3.85 6.01
C PHE A 259 -2.78 -5.20 6.48
N TYR A 260 -1.46 -5.32 6.44
CA TYR A 260 -0.75 -6.48 6.91
C TYR A 260 0.47 -6.08 7.74
N ARG A 261 0.82 -6.90 8.72
CA ARG A 261 2.05 -6.77 9.51
C ARG A 261 3.08 -7.78 9.06
N TYR A 262 4.32 -7.36 8.93
CA TYR A 262 5.40 -8.28 8.59
C TYR A 262 5.75 -9.17 9.80
N ASP A 263 5.90 -10.47 9.55
CA ASP A 263 6.47 -11.42 10.49
C ASP A 263 7.86 -11.85 10.05
N PRO A 264 8.93 -11.38 10.72
CA PRO A 264 10.31 -11.72 10.39
C PRO A 264 10.62 -13.22 10.54
N ARG A 265 9.84 -13.97 11.33
CA ARG A 265 10.09 -15.41 11.55
C ARG A 265 9.70 -16.24 10.34
N SER A 266 8.55 -15.93 9.75
CA SER A 266 8.05 -16.62 8.56
C SER A 266 8.50 -15.96 7.25
N GLY A 267 8.93 -14.69 7.29
CA GLY A 267 9.23 -13.92 6.09
C GLY A 267 7.97 -13.52 5.30
N THR A 268 6.80 -13.50 5.94
CA THR A 268 5.50 -13.22 5.32
C THR A 268 4.80 -12.04 5.97
N PHE A 269 3.86 -11.42 5.26
CA PHE A 269 2.96 -10.43 5.84
C PHE A 269 1.66 -11.11 6.29
N ILE A 270 1.20 -10.81 7.49
CA ILE A 270 0.01 -11.38 8.12
C ILE A 270 -1.09 -10.32 8.14
N TYR A 271 -2.29 -10.69 7.70
CA TYR A 271 -3.44 -9.80 7.64
C TYR A 271 -3.79 -9.23 9.02
N GLU A 272 -4.05 -7.92 9.08
CA GLU A 272 -4.49 -7.24 10.30
C GLU A 272 -5.88 -6.65 10.17
N SER A 273 -6.13 -5.91 9.08
CA SER A 273 -7.41 -5.23 8.88
C SER A 273 -7.62 -4.88 7.41
N GLN A 274 -8.82 -4.39 7.09
CA GLN A 274 -9.15 -3.91 5.75
C GLN A 274 -9.83 -2.56 5.80
N GLU A 275 -9.62 -1.78 4.74
CA GLU A 275 -10.32 -0.55 4.46
C GLU A 275 -11.37 -0.81 3.39
N THR A 276 -12.61 -0.41 3.63
CA THR A 276 -13.67 -0.42 2.63
C THR A 276 -14.33 0.95 2.62
N ARG A 277 -14.40 1.62 1.47
CA ARG A 277 -15.13 2.88 1.33
C ARG A 277 -16.61 2.71 1.68
N LYS A 278 -17.21 3.76 2.27
CA LYS A 278 -18.64 3.78 2.64
C LYS A 278 -19.50 3.55 1.39
N GLY A 279 -20.53 2.71 1.49
CA GLY A 279 -21.49 2.45 0.40
C GLY A 279 -21.21 1.19 -0.43
N ILE A 280 -20.20 0.40 -0.08
CA ILE A 280 -19.89 -0.88 -0.72
C ILE A 280 -20.79 -1.99 -0.16
N PHE A 281 -21.49 -2.71 -1.05
CA PHE A 281 -22.37 -3.83 -0.68
C PHE A 281 -21.64 -5.17 -0.49
N GLN A 282 -20.38 -5.29 -0.97
CA GLN A 282 -19.60 -6.53 -0.90
C GLN A 282 -18.25 -6.31 -0.23
N LYS A 283 -17.98 -7.04 0.86
CA LYS A 283 -16.65 -7.05 1.47
C LYS A 283 -15.74 -7.99 0.67
N PRO A 284 -14.63 -7.50 0.07
CA PRO A 284 -13.64 -8.38 -0.53
C PRO A 284 -12.98 -9.23 0.55
N ILE A 285 -12.52 -10.42 0.16
CA ILE A 285 -11.81 -11.33 1.04
C ILE A 285 -10.34 -11.26 0.67
N PHE A 286 -9.52 -10.92 1.65
CA PHE A 286 -8.07 -10.92 1.54
C PHE A 286 -7.50 -12.17 2.22
N PRO A 287 -6.44 -12.79 1.66
CA PRO A 287 -5.77 -13.93 2.28
C PRO A 287 -5.16 -13.54 3.63
N GLU A 288 -5.04 -14.52 4.53
CA GLU A 288 -4.39 -14.31 5.83
C GLU A 288 -2.91 -13.94 5.69
N ARG A 289 -2.26 -14.42 4.62
CA ARG A 289 -0.81 -14.27 4.44
C ARG A 289 -0.45 -13.80 3.03
N VAL A 290 0.57 -12.96 2.95
CA VAL A 290 1.25 -12.56 1.71
C VAL A 290 2.68 -13.04 1.76
N PHE A 291 3.08 -13.80 0.75
CA PHE A 291 4.42 -14.34 0.62
C PHE A 291 5.37 -13.34 -0.02
N THR A 292 6.67 -13.54 0.23
CA THR A 292 7.75 -12.74 -0.37
C THR A 292 8.57 -13.59 -1.34
N ALA A 293 8.93 -13.02 -2.49
CA ALA A 293 9.93 -13.59 -3.38
C ALA A 293 11.33 -13.19 -2.89
N GLY A 294 12.24 -14.15 -2.80
CA GLY A 294 13.60 -13.91 -2.31
C GLY A 294 13.69 -13.42 -0.86
N GLY A 295 12.61 -13.54 -0.07
CA GLY A 295 12.53 -13.15 1.34
C GLY A 295 12.20 -11.67 1.60
N SER A 296 12.21 -10.80 0.58
CA SER A 296 12.02 -9.35 0.75
C SER A 296 11.04 -8.71 -0.23
N HIS A 297 10.69 -9.35 -1.35
CA HIS A 297 9.79 -8.75 -2.35
C HIS A 297 8.35 -9.26 -2.18
N PRO A 298 7.39 -8.48 -1.63
CA PRO A 298 6.01 -8.94 -1.51
C PRO A 298 5.43 -9.36 -2.88
N ILE A 299 4.77 -10.52 -2.94
CA ILE A 299 4.17 -11.03 -4.17
C ILE A 299 2.73 -10.53 -4.26
N LEU A 300 2.44 -9.76 -5.31
CA LEU A 300 1.12 -9.20 -5.59
C LEU A 300 0.65 -9.59 -6.99
N PHE A 301 -0.65 -9.45 -7.25
CA PHE A 301 -1.29 -9.87 -8.48
C PHE A 301 -2.19 -8.76 -9.00
N SER A 302 -1.93 -8.27 -10.20
CA SER A 302 -2.80 -7.30 -10.88
C SER A 302 -3.89 -8.06 -11.64
N ALA A 303 -5.15 -7.71 -11.37
CA ALA A 303 -6.31 -8.34 -11.99
C ALA A 303 -6.39 -8.05 -13.50
N ARG A 304 -6.97 -8.99 -14.23
CA ARG A 304 -7.15 -8.88 -15.68
C ARG A 304 -8.07 -7.71 -16.03
N GLY A 305 -7.61 -6.84 -16.91
CA GLY A 305 -8.34 -5.69 -17.47
C GLY A 305 -8.48 -4.52 -16.50
N SER A 306 -9.00 -4.78 -15.30
CA SER A 306 -9.29 -3.74 -14.30
C SER A 306 -8.11 -3.37 -13.41
N HIS A 307 -7.00 -4.12 -13.51
CA HIS A 307 -5.72 -3.91 -12.84
C HIS A 307 -5.65 -3.89 -11.31
N GLY A 308 -6.80 -3.95 -10.63
CA GLY A 308 -6.91 -4.04 -9.17
C GLY A 308 -5.87 -4.97 -8.55
N LEU A 309 -5.16 -4.47 -7.55
CA LEU A 309 -4.00 -5.14 -6.97
C LEU A 309 -4.41 -6.06 -5.81
N TRP A 310 -4.23 -7.36 -6.00
CA TRP A 310 -4.60 -8.40 -5.05
C TRP A 310 -3.37 -9.07 -4.44
N THR A 311 -3.54 -9.65 -3.25
CA THR A 311 -2.47 -10.32 -2.49
C THR A 311 -2.46 -11.84 -2.64
N ALA A 312 -3.39 -12.39 -3.41
CA ALA A 312 -3.44 -13.79 -3.79
C ALA A 312 -3.90 -13.91 -5.26
N PRO A 313 -3.54 -14.99 -5.96
CA PRO A 313 -4.10 -15.30 -7.27
C PRO A 313 -5.52 -15.85 -7.12
N GLY A 314 -6.32 -15.75 -8.19
CA GLY A 314 -7.64 -16.39 -8.29
C GLY A 314 -8.77 -15.42 -8.59
N LYS A 315 -9.97 -15.77 -8.13
CA LYS A 315 -11.19 -14.98 -8.34
C LYS A 315 -11.51 -14.16 -7.10
N HIS A 316 -11.57 -12.84 -7.27
CA HIS A 316 -11.88 -11.89 -6.20
C HIS A 316 -13.18 -11.17 -6.50
N LYS A 317 -14.05 -11.00 -5.50
CA LYS A 317 -15.32 -10.28 -5.71
C LYS A 317 -15.04 -8.82 -6.05
N PHE A 318 -15.57 -8.35 -7.17
CA PHE A 318 -15.43 -6.97 -7.60
C PHE A 318 -16.29 -6.05 -6.74
N VAL A 319 -15.68 -4.98 -6.25
CA VAL A 319 -16.23 -4.17 -5.16
C VAL A 319 -17.38 -3.26 -5.62
N ARG A 320 -17.35 -2.82 -6.89
CA ARG A 320 -18.29 -1.81 -7.42
C ARG A 320 -19.63 -2.36 -7.89
N LEU A 321 -19.67 -3.61 -8.36
CA LEU A 321 -20.88 -4.20 -8.92
C LEU A 321 -21.06 -5.65 -8.46
N PRO A 322 -22.25 -6.00 -7.93
CA PRO A 322 -22.49 -7.32 -7.42
C PRO A 322 -22.40 -8.38 -8.53
N ARG A 323 -21.78 -9.53 -8.21
CA ARG A 323 -21.58 -10.68 -9.11
C ARG A 323 -20.54 -10.47 -10.22
N LEU A 324 -19.77 -9.39 -10.17
CA LEU A 324 -18.56 -9.25 -10.97
C LEU A 324 -17.34 -9.73 -10.19
N TYR A 325 -16.34 -10.23 -10.92
CA TYR A 325 -15.13 -10.79 -10.33
C TYR A 325 -13.89 -10.25 -11.04
N ASP A 326 -12.86 -10.01 -10.25
CA ASP A 326 -11.50 -9.87 -10.73
C ASP A 326 -10.85 -11.24 -10.84
N GLU A 327 -10.17 -11.46 -11.94
CA GLU A 327 -9.38 -12.67 -12.18
C GLU A 327 -7.90 -12.28 -12.17
N SER A 328 -7.14 -12.84 -11.24
CA SER A 328 -5.72 -12.59 -11.06
C SER A 328 -4.96 -13.93 -11.12
N GLY A 329 -3.67 -13.90 -11.46
CA GLY A 329 -2.89 -15.14 -11.57
C GLY A 329 -1.45 -14.94 -12.02
N PHE A 330 -0.73 -16.05 -12.16
CA PHE A 330 0.68 -16.08 -12.56
C PHE A 330 0.86 -15.93 -14.07
N GLY A 331 0.62 -14.72 -14.60
CA GLY A 331 0.89 -14.37 -15.99
C GLY A 331 2.28 -13.78 -16.18
N THR A 332 2.35 -12.51 -16.57
CA THR A 332 3.64 -11.84 -16.81
C THR A 332 4.21 -11.29 -15.52
N ALA A 333 5.41 -11.74 -15.13
CA ALA A 333 6.11 -11.21 -13.96
C ALA A 333 6.62 -9.78 -14.21
N TRP A 334 6.36 -8.89 -13.27
CA TRP A 334 6.88 -7.53 -13.18
C TRP A 334 7.73 -7.38 -11.92
N PRO A 335 9.03 -7.70 -11.99
CA PRO A 335 9.98 -7.40 -10.92
C PRO A 335 10.24 -5.89 -10.89
N THR A 336 9.50 -5.18 -10.04
CA THR A 336 9.43 -3.70 -10.06
C THR A 336 10.76 -3.01 -9.74
N TRP A 337 11.67 -3.68 -9.02
CA TRP A 337 13.01 -3.17 -8.73
C TRP A 337 13.93 -3.09 -9.95
N LYS A 338 13.62 -3.79 -11.06
CA LYS A 338 14.46 -3.74 -12.27
C LYS A 338 14.42 -2.38 -12.97
N LYS A 339 13.31 -1.65 -12.85
CA LYS A 339 13.18 -0.27 -13.35
C LYS A 339 12.26 0.51 -12.41
N MET A 340 12.86 1.42 -11.65
CA MET A 340 12.17 2.19 -10.62
C MET A 340 12.66 3.63 -10.61
N GLU A 341 11.72 4.55 -10.46
CA GLU A 341 11.99 5.97 -10.23
C GLU A 341 11.73 6.31 -8.76
N LEU A 342 12.77 6.75 -8.07
CA LEU A 342 12.71 7.13 -6.66
C LEU A 342 12.33 8.60 -6.54
N LEU A 343 11.20 8.87 -5.91
CA LEU A 343 10.65 10.21 -5.73
C LEU A 343 10.65 10.54 -4.24
N LEU A 344 11.65 11.30 -3.79
CA LEU A 344 11.74 11.73 -2.40
C LEU A 344 10.81 12.92 -2.20
N LYS A 345 9.88 12.82 -1.24
CA LYS A 345 9.01 13.92 -0.84
C LYS A 345 9.65 14.67 0.34
N LYS A 346 10.58 15.58 0.03
CA LYS A 346 11.16 16.56 0.97
C LYS A 346 10.62 17.96 0.64
N GLU A 347 10.67 18.90 1.59
CA GLU A 347 10.18 20.28 1.36
C GLU A 347 10.87 20.97 0.17
N ASN A 348 12.12 20.62 -0.13
CA ASN A 348 12.93 21.23 -1.19
C ASN A 348 13.15 20.32 -2.42
N SER A 349 12.49 19.16 -2.51
CA SER A 349 12.66 18.25 -3.65
C SER A 349 11.74 18.62 -4.81
N ILE A 350 12.31 18.80 -6.01
CA ILE A 350 11.54 19.02 -7.24
C ILE A 350 10.94 17.68 -7.67
N LEU A 351 9.64 17.50 -7.45
CA LEU A 351 8.88 16.37 -7.97
C LEU A 351 8.47 16.65 -9.43
N PRO A 352 8.32 15.61 -10.28
CA PRO A 352 7.80 15.80 -11.62
C PRO A 352 6.42 16.49 -11.60
N GLY A 353 6.17 17.41 -12.53
CA GLY A 353 4.94 18.21 -12.53
C GLY A 353 3.64 17.38 -12.61
N TRP A 354 3.68 16.22 -13.25
CA TRP A 354 2.53 15.31 -13.28
C TRP A 354 2.19 14.73 -11.90
N MET A 355 3.15 14.64 -10.98
CA MET A 355 2.93 14.12 -9.64
C MET A 355 2.12 15.09 -8.77
N THR A 356 2.09 16.38 -9.13
CA THR A 356 1.31 17.42 -8.45
C THR A 356 -0.03 17.69 -9.12
N PHE A 357 -0.31 17.05 -10.26
CA PHE A 357 -1.59 17.18 -10.96
C PHE A 357 -2.74 16.64 -10.10
N ARG A 358 -3.78 17.47 -9.89
CA ARG A 358 -4.94 17.15 -9.04
C ARG A 358 -6.19 16.73 -9.82
N GLY A 359 -6.18 16.91 -11.14
CA GLY A 359 -7.29 16.57 -12.02
C GLY A 359 -7.46 15.07 -12.23
N LYS A 360 -8.27 14.73 -13.23
CA LYS A 360 -8.61 13.40 -13.68
C LYS A 360 -7.62 12.93 -14.75
N TRP A 361 -7.01 11.78 -14.52
CA TRP A 361 -6.11 11.14 -15.47
C TRP A 361 -6.95 10.36 -16.47
N GLY A 362 -7.19 10.91 -17.66
CA GLY A 362 -8.01 10.26 -18.68
C GLY A 362 -9.19 11.11 -19.12
N ASN A 363 -9.98 10.53 -20.03
CA ASN A 363 -11.11 11.20 -20.65
C ASN A 363 -12.30 11.30 -19.68
N PRO A 364 -13.20 12.28 -19.86
CA PRO A 364 -14.47 12.31 -19.14
C PRO A 364 -15.37 11.14 -19.54
N LYS A 365 -16.28 10.76 -18.65
CA LYS A 365 -17.26 9.70 -18.90
C LYS A 365 -18.07 9.93 -20.19
N SER A 366 -18.34 8.86 -20.92
CA SER A 366 -19.10 8.88 -22.17
C SER A 366 -19.90 7.60 -22.37
N ASN A 367 -20.79 7.59 -23.37
CA ASN A 367 -21.63 6.43 -23.71
C ASN A 367 -22.42 5.89 -22.50
N CYS A 368 -22.99 6.81 -21.72
CA CYS A 368 -23.76 6.49 -20.53
C CYS A 368 -25.23 6.17 -20.83
N HIS A 369 -25.86 5.38 -19.96
CA HIS A 369 -27.26 5.01 -20.08
C HIS A 369 -28.20 6.25 -20.06
N PRO A 370 -29.31 6.27 -20.82
CA PRO A 370 -30.22 7.43 -20.88
C PRO A 370 -30.76 7.88 -19.51
N LEU A 371 -30.89 6.95 -18.57
CA LEU A 371 -31.42 7.20 -17.22
C LEU A 371 -30.35 7.59 -16.18
N VAL A 372 -29.16 8.03 -16.60
CA VAL A 372 -28.13 8.58 -15.68
C VAL A 372 -28.67 9.69 -14.79
N ARG A 373 -29.57 10.54 -15.32
CA ARG A 373 -30.23 11.61 -14.57
C ARG A 373 -31.19 11.12 -13.48
N LEU A 374 -31.60 9.85 -13.54
CA LEU A 374 -32.44 9.18 -12.54
C LEU A 374 -31.62 8.32 -11.56
N GLY A 375 -30.29 8.48 -11.53
CA GLY A 375 -29.41 7.78 -10.60
C GLY A 375 -28.76 6.49 -11.14
N PHE A 376 -29.06 6.09 -12.38
CA PHE A 376 -28.42 4.94 -13.03
C PHE A 376 -27.11 5.35 -13.71
N ASN A 377 -26.05 5.56 -12.92
CA ASN A 377 -24.74 6.03 -13.37
C ASN A 377 -23.90 4.89 -14.02
N ILE A 378 -24.45 4.25 -15.05
CA ILE A 378 -23.82 3.16 -15.79
C ILE A 378 -23.30 3.72 -17.12
N CYS A 379 -21.98 3.73 -17.29
CA CYS A 379 -21.31 4.23 -18.48
C CYS A 379 -20.30 3.22 -19.01
N GLU A 380 -20.20 3.13 -20.34
CA GLU A 380 -19.17 2.34 -21.00
C GLU A 380 -17.79 2.87 -20.63
N PHE A 381 -17.59 4.18 -20.80
CA PHE A 381 -16.42 4.89 -20.31
C PHE A 381 -16.78 5.74 -19.10
N VAL A 382 -16.01 5.59 -18.01
CA VAL A 382 -16.13 6.41 -16.79
C VAL A 382 -14.97 7.39 -16.69
N ASP A 383 -15.08 8.34 -15.78
CA ASP A 383 -13.99 9.28 -15.51
C ASP A 383 -12.75 8.52 -15.02
N GLY A 384 -11.58 8.87 -15.54
CA GLY A 384 -10.32 8.34 -15.06
C GLY A 384 -10.03 8.69 -13.59
N PRO A 385 -9.01 8.07 -12.96
CA PRO A 385 -8.72 8.29 -11.55
C PRO A 385 -8.25 9.72 -11.30
N THR A 386 -8.49 10.21 -10.08
CA THR A 386 -7.90 11.47 -9.62
C THR A 386 -6.40 11.32 -9.46
N GLY A 387 -5.65 12.41 -9.64
CA GLY A 387 -4.21 12.42 -9.42
C GLY A 387 -3.79 12.01 -8.01
N ILE A 388 -2.54 11.57 -7.89
CA ILE A 388 -1.92 11.07 -6.66
C ILE A 388 -2.12 12.00 -5.44
N PRO A 389 -2.02 13.35 -5.55
CA PRO A 389 -2.23 14.24 -4.41
C PRO A 389 -3.62 14.17 -3.78
N MET A 390 -4.61 13.68 -4.51
CA MET A 390 -5.99 13.53 -4.04
C MET A 390 -6.23 12.19 -3.32
N LYS A 391 -5.26 11.27 -3.37
CA LYS A 391 -5.34 9.97 -2.69
C LYS A 391 -4.92 10.10 -1.23
N GLN A 392 -5.63 9.41 -0.35
CA GLN A 392 -5.33 9.42 1.09
C GLN A 392 -4.03 8.67 1.37
N SER A 393 -3.27 9.15 2.37
CA SER A 393 -2.04 8.50 2.81
C SER A 393 -2.38 7.33 3.73
N ASN A 394 -1.86 6.14 3.41
CA ASN A 394 -2.16 4.90 4.13
C ASN A 394 -1.43 4.78 5.47
N PHE A 395 -0.26 5.41 5.59
CA PHE A 395 0.52 5.45 6.82
C PHE A 395 0.72 6.89 7.26
N ARG A 396 0.53 7.14 8.56
CA ARG A 396 0.83 8.44 9.16
C ARG A 396 2.21 8.36 9.80
N CYS A 397 3.00 9.38 9.49
CA CYS A 397 3.97 9.90 10.44
C CYS A 397 3.13 10.79 11.38
#